data_AF-A0A932VRX7-F1
#
_entry.id   AF-A0A932VRX7-F1
#
_cell.length_a   1.000
_cell.length_b   1.000
_cell.length_c   1.000
_cell.angle_alpha   90.00
_cell.angle_beta   90.00
_cell.angle_gamma   90.00
#
_symmetry.space_group_name_H-M   'P 1'
#
loop_
_entity.id
_entity.type
_entity.pdbx_description
1 polymer ?
#
loop_
_entity_poly.entity_id
_entity_poly.type
_entity_poly.pdbx_seq_one_letter_code
_entity_poly.pdbx_strand_id
1 'polypeptide(L)'
;MKNPEKFTPYIKEEAKKIIEEVKETLAKDFGLTEFTQVEFFELQHALQEVMEVYPVKIKPVTAQEKIEYVHSKSVFGSTKLEVIDRWLSRTHHVRIIDVPVRYVLTDQKTDEQFMFNGKDCSSGNNTLKQAWQKKFELQKLGHSGVISGGITEEFKEMLREDSKKREII
;
A
#
# COMPACT_ATOMS: atom_id res chain seq x y z
N MET A 1 -11.34 -23.01 -29.63
CA MET A 1 -11.66 -23.03 -28.19
C MET A 1 -10.38 -23.27 -27.42
N LYS A 2 -9.95 -22.34 -26.55
CA LYS A 2 -8.75 -22.50 -25.70
C LYS A 2 -9.17 -23.22 -24.40
N ASN A 3 -8.44 -24.27 -24.04
CA ASN A 3 -8.67 -25.10 -22.86
C ASN A 3 -8.74 -24.26 -21.57
N PRO A 4 -9.83 -24.34 -20.77
CA PRO A 4 -9.96 -23.59 -19.51
C PRO A 4 -9.23 -24.23 -18.31
N GLU A 5 -8.57 -25.38 -18.48
CA GLU A 5 -8.07 -26.18 -17.35
C GLU A 5 -6.54 -26.16 -17.14
N LYS A 6 -5.89 -25.00 -17.33
CA LYS A 6 -4.48 -24.84 -16.93
C LYS A 6 -4.21 -23.53 -16.20
N PHE A 7 -5.07 -23.18 -15.24
CA PHE A 7 -4.59 -22.42 -14.09
C PHE A 7 -3.85 -23.41 -13.18
N THR A 8 -2.54 -23.54 -13.44
CA THR A 8 -1.61 -24.41 -12.71
C THR A 8 -1.76 -24.20 -11.20
N PRO A 9 -1.69 -25.26 -10.38
CA PRO A 9 -1.79 -25.18 -8.91
C PRO A 9 -0.92 -24.07 -8.29
N TYR A 10 0.26 -23.81 -8.88
CA TYR A 10 1.17 -22.73 -8.53
C TYR A 10 0.55 -21.32 -8.56
N ILE A 11 -0.33 -21.03 -9.54
CA ILE A 11 -1.01 -19.73 -9.62
C ILE A 11 -2.04 -19.59 -8.50
N LYS A 12 -2.66 -20.71 -8.06
CA LYS A 12 -3.63 -20.71 -6.95
C LYS A 12 -2.96 -20.47 -5.60
N GLU A 13 -1.77 -21.02 -5.37
CA GLU A 13 -1.01 -20.77 -4.13
C GLU A 13 -0.45 -19.36 -4.07
N GLU A 14 0.13 -18.86 -5.17
CA GLU A 14 0.66 -17.50 -5.24
C GLU A 14 -0.46 -16.45 -5.10
N ALA A 15 -1.61 -16.68 -5.74
CA ALA A 15 -2.78 -15.80 -5.61
C ALA A 15 -3.27 -15.74 -4.16
N LYS A 16 -3.36 -16.88 -3.46
CA LYS A 16 -3.74 -16.92 -2.04
C LYS A 16 -2.75 -16.13 -1.18
N LYS A 17 -1.45 -16.29 -1.43
CA LYS A 17 -0.41 -15.56 -0.71
C LYS A 17 -0.55 -14.05 -0.91
N ILE A 18 -0.76 -13.60 -2.14
CA ILE A 18 -0.97 -12.18 -2.44
C ILE A 18 -2.22 -11.65 -1.73
N ILE A 19 -3.33 -12.39 -1.72
CA ILE A 19 -4.54 -12.00 -0.99
C ILE A 19 -4.26 -11.82 0.50
N GLU A 20 -3.55 -12.75 1.15
CA GLU A 20 -3.22 -12.62 2.57
C GLU A 20 -2.27 -11.44 2.82
N GLU A 21 -1.24 -11.24 2.00
CA GLU A 21 -0.34 -10.08 2.13
C GLU A 21 -1.09 -8.74 1.92
N VAL A 22 -2.06 -8.69 0.99
CA VAL A 22 -2.91 -7.52 0.79
C VAL A 22 -3.77 -7.29 2.02
N LYS A 23 -4.44 -8.32 2.55
CA LYS A 23 -5.26 -8.21 3.77
C LYS A 23 -4.45 -7.75 4.97
N GLU A 24 -3.25 -8.28 5.17
CA GLU A 24 -2.33 -7.82 6.22
C GLU A 24 -1.97 -6.35 6.06
N THR A 25 -1.75 -5.90 4.82
CA THR A 25 -1.44 -4.50 4.52
C THR A 25 -2.65 -3.60 4.76
N LEU A 26 -3.85 -4.02 4.34
CA LEU A 26 -5.10 -3.30 4.59
C LEU A 26 -5.40 -3.22 6.10
N ALA A 27 -5.17 -4.29 6.85
CA ALA A 27 -5.33 -4.29 8.31
C ALA A 27 -4.32 -3.34 8.98
N LYS A 28 -3.04 -3.45 8.63
CA LYS A 28 -1.95 -2.68 9.27
C LYS A 28 -2.01 -1.20 8.91
N ASP A 29 -2.11 -0.88 7.63
CA ASP A 29 -1.92 0.48 7.12
C ASP A 29 -3.25 1.23 7.01
N PHE A 30 -4.36 0.54 6.69
CA PHE A 30 -5.69 1.14 6.52
C PHE A 30 -6.65 0.87 7.68
N GLY A 31 -6.29 0.00 8.63
CA GLY A 31 -7.15 -0.32 9.78
C GLY A 31 -8.42 -1.10 9.40
N LEU A 32 -8.40 -1.79 8.26
CA LEU A 32 -9.48 -2.62 7.72
C LEU A 32 -9.21 -4.09 8.03
N THR A 33 -9.81 -4.58 9.12
CA THR A 33 -9.58 -5.95 9.65
C THR A 33 -10.70 -6.93 9.32
N GLU A 34 -11.89 -6.41 9.03
CA GLU A 34 -13.08 -7.19 8.71
C GLU A 34 -13.47 -6.87 7.27
N PHE A 35 -13.74 -7.91 6.49
CA PHE A 35 -14.17 -7.80 5.10
C PHE A 35 -15.51 -8.48 4.97
N THR A 36 -16.48 -7.75 4.44
CA THR A 36 -17.73 -8.34 3.97
C THR A 36 -17.47 -9.32 2.83
N GLN A 37 -18.45 -10.19 2.56
CA GLN A 37 -18.36 -11.13 1.44
C GLN A 37 -18.17 -10.40 0.09
N VAL A 38 -18.80 -9.23 -0.07
CA VAL A 38 -18.68 -8.40 -1.27
C VAL A 38 -17.27 -7.81 -1.39
N GLU A 39 -16.75 -7.24 -0.31
CA GLU A 39 -15.39 -6.68 -0.29
C GLU A 39 -14.31 -7.72 -0.58
N PHE A 40 -14.49 -8.93 -0.05
CA PHE A 40 -13.58 -10.04 -0.34
C PHE A 40 -13.68 -10.49 -1.81
N PHE A 41 -14.88 -10.51 -2.39
CA PHE A 41 -15.05 -10.81 -3.81
C PHE A 41 -14.39 -9.76 -4.72
N GLU A 42 -14.56 -8.46 -4.42
CA GLU A 42 -13.89 -7.38 -5.16
C GLU A 42 -12.37 -7.47 -5.02
N LEU A 43 -11.86 -7.94 -3.88
CA LEU A 43 -10.42 -8.15 -3.68
C LEU A 43 -9.88 -9.26 -4.60
N GLN A 44 -10.62 -10.36 -4.72
CA GLN A 44 -10.29 -11.44 -5.65
C GLN A 44 -10.34 -10.98 -7.11
N HIS A 45 -11.36 -10.18 -7.47
CA HIS A 45 -11.49 -9.61 -8.81
C HIS A 45 -10.35 -8.65 -9.14
N ALA A 46 -9.98 -7.78 -8.20
CA ALA A 46 -8.84 -6.88 -8.35
C ALA A 46 -7.54 -7.67 -8.58
N LEU A 47 -7.29 -8.74 -7.81
CA LEU A 47 -6.15 -9.61 -8.02
C LEU A 47 -6.16 -10.27 -9.40
N GLN A 48 -7.29 -10.81 -9.83
CA GLN A 48 -7.39 -11.46 -11.13
C GLN A 48 -7.02 -10.49 -12.27
N GLU A 49 -7.54 -9.27 -12.25
CA GLU A 49 -7.20 -8.26 -13.26
C GLU A 49 -5.73 -7.90 -13.28
N VAL A 50 -5.11 -7.72 -12.11
CA VAL A 50 -3.67 -7.43 -12.02
C VAL A 50 -2.86 -8.58 -12.61
N MET A 51 -3.25 -9.82 -12.32
CA MET A 51 -2.59 -11.02 -12.85
C MET A 51 -2.83 -11.23 -14.35
N GLU A 52 -3.92 -10.72 -14.91
CA GLU A 52 -4.23 -10.77 -16.34
C GLU A 52 -3.48 -9.67 -17.14
N VAL A 53 -3.36 -8.46 -16.58
CA VAL A 53 -2.62 -7.33 -17.20
C VAL A 53 -1.12 -7.55 -17.12
N TYR A 54 -0.64 -8.08 -15.99
CA TYR A 54 0.74 -8.52 -15.81
C TYR A 54 0.74 -10.04 -15.74
N PRO A 55 0.59 -10.75 -16.89
CA PRO A 55 0.69 -12.20 -16.89
C PRO A 55 2.05 -12.54 -16.30
N VAL A 56 2.05 -13.15 -15.12
CA VAL A 56 3.25 -13.46 -14.36
C VAL A 56 4.13 -14.35 -15.25
N LYS A 57 5.07 -13.75 -15.99
CA LYS A 57 6.20 -14.49 -16.54
C LYS A 57 7.11 -14.71 -15.36
N ILE A 58 6.83 -15.76 -14.58
CA ILE A 58 7.74 -16.28 -13.57
C ILE A 58 8.98 -16.72 -14.33
N LYS A 59 9.93 -15.81 -14.51
CA LYS A 59 11.29 -16.18 -14.87
C LYS A 59 12.00 -16.52 -13.56
N PRO A 60 12.74 -17.65 -13.51
CA PRO A 60 13.55 -17.96 -12.35
C PRO A 60 14.56 -16.81 -12.16
N VAL A 61 14.54 -16.16 -11.01
CA VAL A 61 15.46 -15.08 -10.67
C VAL A 61 16.84 -15.70 -10.47
N THR A 62 17.77 -15.35 -11.36
CA THR A 62 19.17 -15.74 -11.18
C THR A 62 19.83 -14.88 -10.10
N ALA A 63 20.86 -15.39 -9.43
CA ALA A 63 21.54 -14.68 -8.33
C ALA A 63 22.10 -13.30 -8.76
N GLN A 64 22.36 -13.08 -10.05
CA GLN A 64 22.79 -11.81 -10.62
C GLN A 64 21.66 -10.76 -10.67
N GLU A 65 20.43 -11.17 -10.98
CA GLU A 65 19.26 -10.27 -11.07
C GLU A 65 18.81 -9.74 -9.70
N LYS A 66 19.17 -10.42 -8.60
CA LYS A 66 18.91 -9.94 -7.24
C LYS A 66 19.58 -8.59 -6.94
N ILE A 67 20.68 -8.25 -7.62
CA ILE A 67 21.46 -7.05 -7.35
C ILE A 67 20.90 -5.84 -8.14
N GLU A 68 20.41 -6.05 -9.36
CA GLU A 68 19.85 -4.98 -10.19
C GLU A 68 18.43 -4.54 -9.79
N TYR A 69 17.65 -5.39 -9.11
CA TYR A 69 16.31 -5.01 -8.60
C TYR A 69 16.34 -3.89 -7.54
N VAL A 70 17.52 -3.55 -7.01
CA VAL A 70 17.68 -2.45 -6.05
C VAL A 70 17.81 -1.08 -6.74
N HIS A 71 18.01 -1.04 -8.06
CA HIS A 71 18.23 0.21 -8.79
C HIS A 71 17.37 0.35 -10.05
N SER A 72 16.46 1.34 -9.99
CA SER A 72 15.90 2.12 -11.12
C SER A 72 14.61 1.69 -11.86
N LYS A 73 13.79 0.75 -11.35
CA LYS A 73 12.38 0.55 -11.80
C LYS A 73 11.34 0.48 -10.67
N SER A 74 11.55 1.21 -9.57
CA SER A 74 10.60 1.30 -8.44
C SER A 74 9.41 2.25 -8.73
N VAL A 75 8.68 2.01 -9.81
CA VAL A 75 7.51 2.77 -10.27
C VAL A 75 6.32 1.82 -10.18
N PHE A 76 5.39 1.99 -9.23
CA PHE A 76 4.16 1.15 -9.12
C PHE A 76 4.38 -0.40 -9.06
N GLY A 77 5.57 -0.85 -8.62
CA GLY A 77 6.12 -2.17 -8.96
C GLY A 77 5.90 -3.33 -7.99
N SER A 78 4.79 -3.39 -7.25
CA SER A 78 4.43 -4.65 -6.54
C SER A 78 2.97 -5.00 -6.80
N THR A 79 2.71 -6.24 -7.22
CA THR A 79 1.36 -6.80 -7.45
C THR A 79 0.41 -6.44 -6.31
N LYS A 80 0.91 -6.48 -5.07
CA LYS A 80 0.18 -6.10 -3.86
C LYS A 80 -0.38 -4.67 -3.89
N LEU A 81 0.43 -3.67 -4.24
CA LEU A 81 0.01 -2.27 -4.24
C LEU A 81 -1.01 -1.99 -5.36
N GLU A 82 -0.83 -2.59 -6.52
CA GLU A 82 -1.79 -2.47 -7.64
C GLU A 82 -3.13 -3.11 -7.29
N VAL A 83 -3.12 -4.25 -6.58
CA VAL A 83 -4.36 -4.89 -6.08
C VAL A 83 -5.04 -4.01 -5.04
N ILE A 84 -4.28 -3.43 -4.10
CA ILE A 84 -4.82 -2.48 -3.11
C ILE A 84 -5.44 -1.26 -3.81
N ASP A 85 -4.76 -0.66 -4.78
CA ASP A 85 -5.26 0.51 -5.52
C ASP A 85 -6.58 0.21 -6.24
N ARG A 86 -6.64 -0.91 -6.97
CA ARG A 86 -7.86 -1.33 -7.67
C ARG A 86 -8.99 -1.66 -6.71
N TRP A 87 -8.69 -2.34 -5.62
CA TRP A 87 -9.68 -2.68 -4.60
C TRP A 87 -10.24 -1.41 -3.93
N LEU A 88 -9.38 -0.49 -3.49
CA LEU A 88 -9.81 0.80 -2.93
C LEU A 88 -10.66 1.60 -3.92
N SER A 89 -10.29 1.58 -5.21
CA SER A 89 -11.02 2.33 -6.24
C SER A 89 -12.41 1.75 -6.51
N ARG A 90 -12.58 0.44 -6.40
CA ARG A 90 -13.87 -0.25 -6.62
C ARG A 90 -14.75 -0.16 -5.40
N THR A 91 -14.18 -0.48 -4.24
CA THR A 91 -14.91 -0.60 -2.98
C THR A 91 -15.19 0.74 -2.38
N HIS A 92 -14.26 1.70 -2.42
CA HIS A 92 -14.38 2.97 -1.71
C HIS A 92 -14.31 4.19 -2.62
N HIS A 93 -14.18 4.01 -3.93
CA HIS A 93 -13.98 5.09 -4.90
C HIS A 93 -12.78 5.98 -4.58
N VAL A 94 -11.75 5.40 -3.96
CA VAL A 94 -10.48 6.07 -3.63
C VAL A 94 -9.33 5.45 -4.42
N ARG A 95 -8.44 6.28 -4.97
CA ARG A 95 -7.16 5.81 -5.52
C ARG A 95 -6.06 5.90 -4.47
N ILE A 96 -5.09 4.99 -4.51
CA ILE A 96 -3.98 4.93 -3.56
C ILE A 96 -3.14 6.21 -3.56
N ILE A 97 -2.98 6.84 -4.72
CA ILE A 97 -2.26 8.12 -4.86
C ILE A 97 -2.96 9.27 -4.15
N ASP A 98 -4.24 9.09 -3.84
CA ASP A 98 -5.10 10.10 -3.21
C ASP A 98 -5.24 9.87 -1.70
N VAL A 99 -4.58 8.86 -1.14
CA VAL A 99 -4.65 8.55 0.29
C VAL A 99 -3.83 9.56 1.11
N PRO A 100 -4.44 10.26 2.10
CA PRO A 100 -3.73 11.22 2.93
C PRO A 100 -2.75 10.51 3.89
N VAL A 101 -1.49 10.96 3.87
CA VAL A 101 -0.41 10.42 4.72
C VAL A 101 0.08 11.48 5.69
N ARG A 102 0.28 11.08 6.95
CA ARG A 102 0.95 11.86 7.99
C ARG A 102 2.35 11.29 8.22
N TYR A 103 3.32 12.17 8.40
CA TYR A 103 4.68 11.82 8.84
C TYR A 103 4.98 12.46 10.18
N VAL A 104 5.67 11.72 11.05
CA VAL A 104 6.17 12.21 12.34
C VAL A 104 7.68 12.04 12.34
N LEU A 105 8.40 13.13 12.58
CA LEU A 105 9.84 13.13 12.83
C LEU A 105 10.05 13.23 14.33
N THR A 106 10.62 12.20 14.94
CA THR A 106 11.03 12.21 16.34
C THR A 106 12.52 12.49 16.43
N ASP A 107 12.89 13.54 17.14
CA ASP A 107 14.25 13.85 17.52
C ASP A 107 14.69 12.92 18.66
N GLN A 108 15.70 12.09 18.42
CA GLN A 108 16.16 11.09 19.39
C GLN A 108 16.93 11.68 20.57
N LYS A 109 17.33 12.95 20.50
CA LYS A 109 18.09 13.61 21.57
C LYS A 109 17.18 14.33 22.56
N THR A 110 16.08 14.89 22.08
CA THR A 110 15.15 15.72 22.87
C THR A 110 13.78 15.09 23.05
N ASP A 111 13.50 13.99 22.34
CA ASP A 111 12.18 13.37 22.18
C ASP A 111 11.11 14.30 21.57
N GLU A 112 11.53 15.44 21.01
CA GLU A 112 10.63 16.38 20.33
C GLU A 112 10.07 15.76 19.05
N GLN A 113 8.76 15.95 18.82
CA GLN A 113 8.07 15.42 17.65
C GLN A 113 7.62 16.54 16.73
N PHE A 114 7.97 16.43 15.45
CA PHE A 114 7.52 17.32 14.39
C PHE A 114 6.52 16.57 13.50
N MET A 115 5.28 17.06 13.45
CA MET A 115 4.22 16.48 12.64
C MET A 115 4.10 17.17 11.28
N PHE A 116 4.05 16.37 10.22
CA PHE A 116 3.83 16.82 8.85
C PHE A 116 2.57 16.15 8.32
N ASN A 117 1.53 16.94 8.09
CA ASN A 117 0.23 16.45 7.65
C ASN A 117 0.05 16.69 6.15
N GLY A 118 -0.17 15.62 5.38
CA GLY A 118 -0.76 15.75 4.06
C GLY A 118 -2.22 16.16 4.19
N LYS A 119 -2.56 17.38 3.75
CA LYS A 119 -3.94 17.88 3.81
C LYS A 119 -4.80 17.37 2.65
N ASP A 120 -4.18 17.03 1.52
CA ASP A 120 -4.84 16.58 0.31
C ASP A 120 -4.10 15.42 -0.37
N CYS A 121 -4.82 14.68 -1.21
CA CYS A 121 -4.39 13.57 -2.05
C CYS A 121 -2.99 13.72 -2.69
N SER A 122 -2.70 14.87 -3.31
CA SER A 122 -1.42 15.14 -3.99
C SER A 122 -0.26 15.51 -3.06
N SER A 123 -0.52 15.66 -1.75
CA SER A 123 0.44 16.25 -0.82
C SER A 123 1.38 15.25 -0.16
N GLY A 124 1.11 13.93 -0.20
CA GLY A 124 1.94 12.91 0.47
C GLY A 124 3.45 13.01 0.14
N ASN A 125 3.78 13.20 -1.14
CA ASN A 125 5.17 13.40 -1.58
C ASN A 125 5.78 14.73 -1.08
N ASN A 126 4.97 15.79 -1.00
CA ASN A 126 5.41 17.08 -0.47
C ASN A 126 5.60 17.01 1.05
N THR A 127 4.73 16.31 1.76
CA THR A 127 4.79 16.11 3.21
C THR A 127 6.03 15.28 3.60
N LEU A 128 6.32 14.21 2.87
CA LEU A 128 7.55 13.42 3.09
C LEU A 128 8.81 14.26 2.84
N LYS A 129 8.81 15.06 1.76
CA LYS A 129 9.92 15.97 1.45
C LYS A 129 10.15 16.99 2.58
N GLN A 130 9.09 17.56 3.15
CA GLN A 130 9.18 18.46 4.30
C GLN A 130 9.74 17.75 5.54
N ALA A 131 9.30 16.53 5.84
CA ALA A 131 9.84 15.74 6.95
C ALA A 131 11.36 15.47 6.78
N TRP A 132 11.80 15.15 5.57
CA TRP A 132 13.22 14.98 5.25
C TRP A 132 14.02 16.27 5.37
N GLN A 133 13.49 17.40 4.87
CA GLN A 133 14.12 18.71 5.02
C GLN A 133 14.36 19.04 6.49
N LYS A 134 13.35 18.85 7.35
CA LYS A 134 13.50 19.07 8.80
C LYS A 134 14.51 18.13 9.44
N LYS A 135 14.54 16.85 9.03
CA LYS A 135 15.55 15.90 9.50
C LYS A 135 16.97 16.35 9.16
N PHE A 136 17.20 16.86 7.95
CA PHE A 136 18.51 17.40 7.59
C PHE A 136 18.88 18.67 8.38
N GLU A 137 17.91 19.52 8.74
CA GLU A 137 18.14 20.65 9.65
C GLU A 137 18.59 20.18 11.04
N LEU A 138 17.91 19.20 11.63
CA LEU A 138 18.27 18.62 12.93
C LEU A 138 19.68 17.99 12.90
N GLN A 139 20.03 17.31 11.82
CA GLN A 139 21.37 16.73 11.65
C GLN A 139 22.48 17.79 11.67
N LYS A 140 22.25 18.98 11.10
CA LYS A 140 23.20 20.10 11.16
C LYS A 140 23.40 20.63 12.58
N LEU A 141 22.44 20.42 13.48
CA LEU A 141 22.50 20.77 14.89
C LEU A 141 23.09 19.65 15.77
N GLY A 142 23.52 18.52 15.16
CA GLY A 142 24.05 17.36 15.88
C GLY A 142 22.97 16.47 16.49
N HIS A 143 21.73 16.55 16.01
CA HIS A 143 20.62 15.71 16.44
C HIS A 143 20.37 14.58 15.42
N SER A 144 19.80 13.46 15.87
CA SER A 144 19.39 12.36 14.99
C SER A 144 17.87 12.22 15.01
N GLY A 145 17.28 12.06 13.83
CA GLY A 145 15.82 12.02 13.67
C GLY A 145 15.32 10.76 12.99
N VAL A 146 14.26 10.16 13.52
CA VAL A 146 13.54 9.03 12.92
C VAL A 146 12.23 9.54 12.33
N ILE A 147 11.99 9.26 11.05
CA ILE A 147 10.73 9.58 10.38
C ILE A 147 9.88 8.32 10.38
N SER A 148 8.70 8.38 10.97
CA SER A 148 7.63 7.41 10.80
C SER A 148 6.52 8.02 9.94
N GLY A 149 5.77 7.18 9.22
CA GLY A 149 4.67 7.62 8.38
C GLY A 149 3.52 6.63 8.39
N GLY A 150 2.32 7.13 8.18
CA GLY A 150 1.11 6.32 8.13
C GLY A 150 -0.07 7.09 7.58
N ILE A 151 -1.09 6.34 7.15
CA ILE A 151 -2.38 6.90 6.72
C ILE A 151 -3.05 7.58 7.92
N THR A 152 -3.73 8.70 7.69
CA THR A 152 -4.38 9.46 8.77
C THR A 152 -5.52 8.66 9.41
N GLU A 153 -5.69 8.78 10.72
CA GLU A 153 -6.77 8.06 11.44
C GLU A 153 -8.16 8.49 10.95
N GLU A 154 -8.31 9.77 10.59
CA GLU A 154 -9.55 10.32 10.03
C GLU A 154 -9.95 9.59 8.73
N PHE A 155 -8.98 9.27 7.88
CA PHE A 155 -9.24 8.54 6.64
C PHE A 155 -9.50 7.06 6.89
N LYS A 156 -8.81 6.43 7.85
CA LYS A 156 -9.11 5.05 8.26
C LYS A 156 -10.53 4.93 8.78
N GLU A 157 -10.99 5.87 9.60
CA GLU A 157 -12.36 5.87 10.11
C GLU A 157 -13.39 6.06 8.99
N MET A 158 -13.13 6.95 8.03
CA MET A 158 -13.97 7.10 6.84
C MET A 158 -14.12 5.78 6.07
N LEU A 159 -13.03 5.02 5.88
CA LEU A 159 -13.10 3.71 5.21
C LEU A 159 -13.94 2.71 6.01
N ARG A 160 -13.75 2.64 7.33
CA ARG A 160 -14.55 1.75 8.21
C ARG A 160 -16.04 2.09 8.18
N GLU A 161 -16.39 3.36 8.21
CA GLU A 161 -17.78 3.81 8.12
C GLU A 161 -18.41 3.46 6.76
N ASP A 162 -17.65 3.57 5.66
CA ASP A 162 -18.11 3.19 4.33
C ASP A 162 -18.35 1.67 4.22
N SER A 163 -17.45 0.84 4.77
CA SER A 163 -17.64 -0.61 4.85
C SER A 163 -18.90 -1.00 5.61
N LYS A 164 -19.15 -0.40 6.79
CA LYS A 164 -20.36 -0.68 7.60
C LYS A 164 -21.66 -0.34 6.86
N LYS A 165 -21.69 0.72 6.07
CA LYS A 165 -22.88 1.09 5.28
C LYS A 165 -23.23 0.03 4.23
N ARG A 166 -22.23 -0.68 3.72
CA ARG A 166 -22.38 -1.71 2.69
C ARG A 166 -22.85 -3.06 3.25
N GLU A 167 -22.80 -3.27 4.56
CA GLU A 167 -23.35 -4.46 5.22
C GLU A 167 -24.88 -4.45 5.36
N ILE A 168 -25.51 -3.27 5.20
CA ILE A 168 -26.94 -3.06 5.49
C ILE A 168 -27.83 -3.25 4.23
N ILE A 169 -27.23 -3.55 3.08
CA ILE A 169 -27.92 -3.73 1.77
C ILE A 169 -27.88 -5.19 1.35
#